data_AF-A0A6A4AW93-F1
#
_entry.id   AF-A0A6A4AW93-F1
#
_cell.length_a   1.000
_cell.length_b   1.000
_cell.length_c   1.000
_cell.angle_alpha   90.00
_cell.angle_beta   90.00
_cell.angle_gamma   90.00
#
_symmetry.space_group_name_H-M   'P 1'
#
loop_
_entity.id
_entity.type
_entity.pdbx_description
1 polymer ?
#
loop_
_entity_poly.entity_id
_entity_poly.type
_entity_poly.pdbx_seq_one_letter_code
_entity_poly.pdbx_strand_id
1 'polypeptide(L)'
;MQGGTEAKTRKPFKLMHCWRILNAEPLWMSFRVSKSGYENTAPVNIDMAGPTSAARPKGSKATKADAKQTDLTEVSFKELAQATKEMAQASRKRARAVEEANEMALFTVCLSDLDPDAREFFALRRHQVLQKLRD
;
A
#
# COMPACT_ATOMS: atom_id res chain seq x y z
N MET A 1 41.08 60.74 -45.75
CA MET A 1 41.03 59.70 -44.70
C MET A 1 39.96 58.69 -45.08
N GLN A 2 40.34 57.56 -45.68
CA GLN A 2 39.42 56.45 -45.98
C GLN A 2 39.57 55.41 -44.88
N GLY A 3 38.52 55.21 -44.09
CA GLY A 3 38.37 54.08 -43.18
C GLY A 3 37.51 53.02 -43.86
N GLY A 4 38.13 51.92 -44.31
CA GLY A 4 37.42 50.73 -44.78
C GLY A 4 37.09 49.81 -43.61
N THR A 5 35.82 49.60 -43.33
CA THR A 5 35.32 48.62 -42.37
C THR A 5 35.16 47.27 -43.05
N GLU A 6 36.09 46.33 -42.81
CA GLU A 6 35.95 44.94 -43.25
C GLU A 6 34.84 44.24 -42.45
N ALA A 7 33.69 44.02 -43.08
CA ALA A 7 32.64 43.18 -42.55
C ALA A 7 33.08 41.70 -42.60
N LYS A 8 33.47 41.15 -41.44
CA LYS A 8 33.74 39.71 -41.28
C LYS A 8 32.46 38.92 -41.59
N THR A 9 32.38 38.35 -42.79
CA THR A 9 31.29 37.46 -43.18
C THR A 9 31.32 36.21 -42.31
N ARG A 10 30.37 36.11 -41.36
CA ARG A 10 30.23 34.91 -40.51
C ARG A 10 29.65 33.79 -41.36
N LYS A 11 30.49 32.79 -41.67
CA LYS A 11 30.07 31.59 -42.42
C LYS A 11 29.04 30.81 -41.60
N PRO A 12 27.99 30.25 -42.24
CA PRO A 12 27.00 29.46 -41.54
C PRO A 12 27.60 28.19 -40.94
N PHE A 13 27.21 27.87 -39.71
CA PHE A 13 27.66 26.69 -38.99
C PHE A 13 27.10 25.43 -39.67
N LYS A 14 27.97 24.66 -40.34
CA LYS A 14 27.60 23.41 -41.03
C LYS A 14 27.89 22.22 -40.12
N LEU A 15 27.08 21.16 -40.21
CA LEU A 15 27.23 19.93 -39.42
C LEU A 15 28.66 19.35 -39.46
N MET A 16 29.30 19.38 -40.64
CA MET A 16 30.68 18.92 -40.80
C MET A 16 31.70 19.75 -40.04
N HIS A 17 31.40 21.02 -39.72
CA HIS A 17 32.24 21.87 -38.89
C HIS A 17 32.15 21.43 -37.41
N CYS A 18 30.96 21.06 -36.93
CA CYS A 18 30.78 20.50 -35.59
C CYS A 18 31.56 19.20 -35.43
N TRP A 19 31.45 18.30 -36.41
CA TRP A 19 32.17 17.03 -36.38
C TRP A 19 33.68 17.23 -36.37
N ARG A 20 34.22 18.14 -37.18
CA ARG A 20 35.66 18.46 -37.17
C ARG A 20 36.15 19.00 -35.83
N ILE A 21 35.33 19.81 -35.14
CA ILE A 21 35.65 20.32 -33.80
C ILE A 21 35.64 19.16 -32.79
N LEU A 22 34.59 18.32 -32.81
CA LEU A 22 34.41 17.26 -31.82
C LEU A 22 35.30 16.04 -32.03
N ASN A 23 35.78 15.77 -33.25
CA ASN A 23 36.50 14.54 -33.56
C ASN A 23 37.89 14.46 -32.90
N ALA A 24 38.48 15.61 -32.55
CA ALA A 24 39.76 15.67 -31.85
C ALA A 24 39.60 15.79 -30.32
N GLU A 25 38.37 15.99 -29.83
CA GLU A 25 38.10 16.18 -28.41
C GLU A 25 38.07 14.84 -27.67
N PRO A 26 38.68 14.74 -26.47
CA PRO A 26 38.62 13.54 -25.68
C PRO A 26 37.16 13.26 -25.27
N LEU A 27 36.71 12.02 -25.48
CA LEU A 27 35.41 11.59 -25.02
C LEU A 27 35.35 11.75 -23.50
N TRP A 28 34.39 12.54 -23.02
CA TRP A 28 33.96 12.73 -21.62
C TRP A 28 34.06 11.53 -20.66
N MET A 29 34.12 10.29 -21.17
CA MET A 29 34.33 9.08 -20.36
C MET A 29 35.80 8.80 -19.99
N SER A 30 36.80 9.40 -20.67
CA SER A 30 38.22 9.22 -20.34
C SER A 30 38.65 9.94 -19.05
N PHE A 31 37.80 10.82 -18.51
CA PHE A 31 38.05 11.53 -17.24
C PHE A 31 37.60 10.77 -15.99
N ARG A 32 37.01 9.57 -16.12
CA ARG A 32 36.84 8.66 -14.97
C ARG A 32 38.14 7.89 -14.73
N VAL A 33 39.19 8.63 -14.37
CA VAL A 33 40.35 8.06 -13.69
C VAL A 33 39.81 7.44 -12.40
N SER A 34 39.90 6.12 -12.31
CA SER A 34 39.63 5.34 -11.10
C SER A 34 40.38 5.96 -9.93
N LYS A 35 39.67 6.54 -8.96
CA LYS A 35 40.27 6.91 -7.69
C LYS A 35 40.64 5.62 -6.95
N SER A 36 41.92 5.28 -6.98
CA SER A 36 42.55 4.35 -6.06
C SER A 36 42.40 4.88 -4.63
N GLY A 37 41.91 4.02 -3.73
CA GLY A 37 42.15 4.01 -2.29
C GLY A 37 42.13 5.35 -1.55
N TYR A 38 41.05 5.63 -0.81
CA TYR A 38 41.21 6.29 0.48
C TYR A 38 40.37 5.54 1.51
N GLU A 39 41.06 5.19 2.59
CA GLU A 39 40.70 4.21 3.60
C GLU A 39 39.54 4.69 4.49
N ASN A 40 38.86 3.71 5.06
CA ASN A 40 37.84 3.88 6.09
C ASN A 40 38.44 4.54 7.34
N THR A 41 37.95 5.72 7.69
CA THR A 41 37.86 6.15 9.09
C THR A 41 36.46 6.69 9.35
N ALA A 42 35.64 5.87 10.02
CA ALA A 42 34.41 6.30 10.69
C ALA A 42 34.75 7.00 12.03
N PRO A 43 33.78 7.62 12.72
CA PRO A 43 33.10 8.85 12.35
C PRO A 43 33.43 9.94 13.40
N VAL A 44 33.72 11.17 12.96
CA VAL A 44 33.75 12.32 13.89
C VAL A 44 32.32 12.82 14.04
N ASN A 45 31.74 12.54 15.21
CA ASN A 45 30.44 13.03 15.62
C ASN A 45 30.55 14.54 15.89
N ILE A 46 30.22 15.35 14.89
CA ILE A 46 30.06 16.79 15.06
C ILE A 46 28.54 17.03 15.13
N ASP A 47 28.07 17.12 16.37
CA ASP A 47 26.73 17.61 16.70
C ASP A 47 26.66 19.09 16.28
N MET A 48 26.28 19.32 15.03
CA MET A 48 25.99 20.65 14.50
C MET A 48 24.52 20.66 14.12
N ALA A 49 23.70 21.24 14.99
CA ALA A 49 22.30 21.53 14.73
C ALA A 49 22.17 22.32 13.40
N GLY A 50 21.83 21.61 12.34
CA GLY A 50 21.52 22.14 11.01
C GLY A 50 20.01 22.11 10.76
N PRO A 51 19.49 23.04 9.94
CA PRO A 51 18.07 23.37 9.87
C PRO A 51 17.24 22.16 9.44
N THR A 52 16.00 22.10 9.93
CA THR A 52 14.97 21.17 9.49
C THR A 52 14.99 21.04 7.97
N SER A 53 15.60 19.94 7.49
CA SER A 53 15.64 19.60 6.09
C SER A 53 14.20 19.36 5.66
N ALA A 54 13.57 20.37 5.06
CA ALA A 54 12.42 20.16 4.20
C ALA A 54 12.82 19.11 3.16
N ALA A 55 12.25 17.91 3.31
CA ALA A 55 12.54 16.79 2.44
C ALA A 55 12.38 17.23 0.99
N ARG A 56 13.40 17.01 0.16
CA ARG A 56 13.33 17.34 -1.26
C ARG A 56 12.07 16.70 -1.86
N PRO A 57 11.28 17.42 -2.66
CA PRO A 57 10.07 16.86 -3.24
C PRO A 57 10.44 15.62 -4.06
N LYS A 58 9.72 14.53 -3.82
CA LYS A 58 9.90 13.27 -4.57
C LYS A 58 9.76 13.57 -6.06
N GLY A 59 10.76 13.19 -6.84
CA GLY A 59 10.74 13.39 -8.29
C GLY A 59 9.52 12.72 -8.94
N SER A 60 9.04 13.28 -10.06
CA SER A 60 7.84 12.83 -10.80
C SER A 60 7.68 11.32 -10.97
N LYS A 61 8.78 10.58 -11.16
CA LYS A 61 8.78 9.11 -11.29
C LYS A 61 8.47 8.41 -9.95
N ALA A 62 9.02 8.91 -8.85
CA ALA A 62 8.79 8.38 -7.52
C ALA A 62 7.37 8.68 -7.02
N THR A 63 6.85 9.88 -7.28
CA THR A 63 5.45 10.23 -6.96
C THR A 63 4.45 9.38 -7.73
N LYS A 64 4.71 9.07 -9.02
CA LYS A 64 3.84 8.17 -9.79
C LYS A 64 3.91 6.72 -9.32
N ALA A 65 5.07 6.24 -8.86
CA ALA A 65 5.21 4.91 -8.30
C ALA A 65 4.49 4.79 -6.96
N ASP A 66 4.64 5.78 -6.08
CA ASP A 66 3.95 5.84 -4.79
C ASP A 66 2.43 5.89 -4.98
N ALA A 67 1.92 6.72 -5.91
CA ALA A 67 0.48 6.79 -6.19
C ALA A 67 -0.09 5.44 -6.65
N LYS A 68 0.63 4.71 -7.52
CA LYS A 68 0.23 3.35 -7.92
C LYS A 68 0.25 2.37 -6.75
N GLN A 69 1.23 2.51 -5.85
CA GLN A 69 1.33 1.66 -4.68
C GLN A 69 0.20 1.95 -3.68
N THR A 70 -0.17 3.21 -3.47
CA THR A 70 -1.31 3.58 -2.62
C THR A 70 -2.61 3.03 -3.19
N ASP A 71 -2.84 3.17 -4.50
CA ASP A 71 -4.05 2.65 -5.15
C ASP A 71 -4.18 1.12 -4.99
N LEU A 72 -3.08 0.39 -5.16
CA LEU A 72 -3.05 -1.07 -4.96
C LEU A 72 -3.32 -1.44 -3.49
N THR A 73 -2.73 -0.69 -2.54
CA THR A 73 -3.00 -0.93 -1.12
C THR A 73 -4.44 -0.65 -0.76
N GLU A 74 -5.06 0.42 -1.27
CA GLU A 74 -6.46 0.74 -1.01
C GLU A 74 -7.41 -0.34 -1.52
N VAL A 75 -7.15 -0.89 -2.71
CA VAL A 75 -7.93 -2.02 -3.24
C VAL A 75 -7.78 -3.24 -2.32
N SER A 76 -6.56 -3.58 -1.91
CA SER A 76 -6.32 -4.71 -1.01
C SER A 76 -6.99 -4.54 0.37
N PHE A 77 -7.02 -3.32 0.91
CA PHE A 77 -7.71 -3.04 2.18
C PHE A 77 -9.22 -3.16 2.03
N LYS A 78 -9.79 -2.70 0.91
CA LYS A 78 -11.23 -2.83 0.63
C LYS A 78 -11.63 -4.30 0.50
N GLU A 79 -10.83 -5.10 -0.21
CA GLU A 79 -11.06 -6.54 -0.35
C GLU A 79 -10.96 -7.25 1.00
N LEU A 80 -9.96 -6.93 1.81
CA LEU A 80 -9.80 -7.50 3.16
C LEU A 80 -10.99 -7.13 4.07
N ALA A 81 -11.44 -5.87 4.02
CA ALA A 81 -12.59 -5.41 4.79
C ALA A 81 -13.88 -6.13 4.37
N GLN A 82 -14.08 -6.31 3.06
CA GLN A 82 -15.21 -7.05 2.51
C GLN A 82 -15.17 -8.53 2.91
N ALA A 83 -14.02 -9.20 2.78
CA ALA A 83 -13.83 -10.58 3.21
C ALA A 83 -14.11 -10.75 4.72
N THR A 84 -13.64 -9.81 5.55
CA THR A 84 -13.91 -9.81 6.99
C THR A 84 -15.40 -9.65 7.29
N LYS A 85 -16.09 -8.76 6.56
CA LYS A 85 -17.53 -8.56 6.69
C LYS A 85 -18.30 -9.83 6.31
N GLU A 86 -17.92 -10.49 5.22
CA GLU A 86 -18.53 -11.75 4.78
C GLU A 86 -18.29 -12.88 5.78
N MET A 87 -17.07 -13.01 6.32
CA MET A 87 -16.78 -13.96 7.39
C MET A 87 -17.62 -13.70 8.64
N ALA A 88 -17.76 -12.44 9.06
CA ALA A 88 -18.59 -12.08 10.20
C ALA A 88 -20.07 -12.42 9.95
N GLN A 89 -20.59 -12.19 8.73
CA GLN A 89 -21.95 -12.58 8.36
C GLN A 89 -22.12 -14.10 8.34
N ALA A 90 -21.18 -14.85 7.77
CA ALA A 90 -21.19 -16.30 7.76
C ALA A 90 -21.15 -16.88 9.18
N SER A 91 -20.33 -16.30 10.05
CA SER A 91 -20.26 -16.66 11.47
C SER A 91 -21.61 -16.45 12.17
N ARG A 92 -22.25 -15.30 11.96
CA ARG A 92 -23.60 -15.02 12.50
C ARG A 92 -24.65 -16.02 11.99
N LYS A 93 -24.60 -16.39 10.71
CA LYS A 93 -25.51 -17.41 10.15
C LYS A 93 -25.29 -18.78 10.80
N ARG A 94 -24.04 -19.18 11.00
CA ARG A 94 -23.70 -20.44 11.69
C ARG A 94 -24.20 -20.43 13.13
N ALA A 95 -23.99 -19.33 13.88
CA ALA A 95 -24.47 -19.19 15.24
C ALA A 95 -26.00 -19.34 15.31
N ARG A 96 -26.74 -18.66 14.42
CA ARG A 96 -28.21 -18.79 14.32
C ARG A 96 -28.65 -20.22 14.01
N ALA A 97 -28.01 -20.89 13.05
CA ALA A 97 -28.36 -22.26 12.71
C ALA A 97 -28.16 -23.22 13.90
N VAL A 98 -27.12 -23.01 14.71
CA VAL A 98 -26.89 -23.79 15.93
C VAL A 98 -27.95 -23.48 16.99
N GLU A 99 -28.31 -22.21 17.17
CA GLU A 99 -29.39 -21.81 18.08
C GLU A 99 -30.73 -22.44 17.67
N GLU A 100 -31.09 -22.38 16.38
CA GLU A 100 -32.30 -23.01 15.84
C GLU A 100 -32.30 -24.53 16.04
N ALA A 101 -31.16 -25.20 15.79
CA ALA A 101 -31.03 -26.63 16.02
C ALA A 101 -31.21 -26.98 17.51
N ASN A 102 -30.65 -26.18 18.41
CA ASN A 102 -30.84 -26.35 19.86
C ASN A 102 -32.30 -26.13 20.27
N GLU A 103 -32.97 -25.13 19.70
CA GLU A 103 -34.39 -24.88 19.95
C GLU A 103 -35.27 -26.04 19.46
N MET A 104 -34.97 -26.63 18.30
CA MET A 104 -35.66 -27.82 17.81
C MET A 104 -35.41 -29.05 18.68
N ALA A 105 -34.18 -29.23 19.18
CA ALA A 105 -33.84 -30.34 20.07
C ALA A 105 -34.64 -30.32 21.38
N LEU A 106 -35.12 -29.15 21.83
CA LEU A 106 -36.02 -29.08 22.99
C LEU A 106 -37.29 -29.90 22.77
N PHE A 107 -37.79 -30.01 21.54
CA PHE A 107 -39.04 -30.71 21.21
C PHE A 107 -38.87 -32.21 21.01
N THR A 108 -37.64 -32.73 20.93
CA THR A 108 -37.38 -34.17 20.78
C THR A 108 -37.34 -34.91 22.12
N VAL A 109 -37.25 -34.19 23.24
CA VAL A 109 -37.17 -34.79 24.59
C VAL A 109 -38.54 -35.29 25.08
N CYS A 110 -38.61 -36.51 25.60
CA CYS A 110 -39.82 -37.06 26.24
C CYS A 110 -40.01 -36.44 27.63
N LEU A 111 -41.14 -35.76 27.86
CA LEU A 111 -41.44 -35.09 29.15
C LEU A 111 -41.80 -36.06 30.28
N SER A 112 -42.21 -37.28 29.94
CA SER A 112 -42.67 -38.29 30.89
C SER A 112 -41.54 -38.86 31.75
N ASP A 113 -40.34 -38.95 31.16
CA ASP A 113 -39.17 -39.58 31.78
C ASP A 113 -38.31 -38.59 32.59
N LEU A 114 -38.71 -37.32 32.60
CA LEU A 114 -38.01 -36.22 33.27
C LEU A 114 -38.56 -35.99 34.68
N ASP A 115 -37.65 -35.57 35.57
CA ASP A 115 -37.96 -35.04 36.88
C ASP A 115 -38.95 -33.86 36.79
N PRO A 116 -39.77 -33.60 37.84
CA PRO A 116 -40.77 -32.53 37.83
C PRO A 116 -40.19 -31.16 37.45
N ASP A 117 -39.05 -30.79 38.03
CA ASP A 117 -38.40 -29.49 37.78
C ASP A 117 -37.90 -29.39 36.34
N ALA A 118 -37.31 -30.47 35.81
CA ALA A 118 -36.83 -30.49 34.44
C ALA A 118 -38.00 -30.43 33.45
N ARG A 119 -39.10 -31.11 33.74
CA ARG A 119 -40.33 -31.06 32.94
C ARG A 119 -40.89 -29.65 32.84
N GLU A 120 -40.95 -28.93 33.96
CA GLU A 120 -41.39 -27.54 34.00
C GLU A 120 -40.46 -26.63 33.18
N PHE A 121 -39.14 -26.81 33.34
CA PHE A 121 -38.15 -26.08 32.55
C PHE A 121 -38.34 -26.27 31.04
N PHE A 122 -38.44 -27.51 30.56
CA PHE A 122 -38.64 -27.79 29.14
C PHE A 122 -39.99 -27.26 28.64
N ALA A 123 -41.05 -27.37 29.42
CA ALA A 123 -42.37 -26.83 29.06
C ALA A 123 -42.32 -25.30 28.88
N LEU A 124 -41.73 -24.59 29.84
CA LEU A 124 -41.59 -23.13 29.79
C LEU A 124 -40.70 -22.71 28.63
N ARG A 125 -39.58 -23.42 28.41
CA ARG A 125 -38.65 -23.09 27.32
C ARG A 125 -39.27 -23.33 25.94
N ARG A 126 -39.99 -24.44 25.74
CA ARG A 126 -40.75 -24.70 24.50
C ARG A 126 -41.79 -23.61 24.25
N HIS A 127 -42.49 -23.16 25.30
CA HIS A 127 -43.46 -22.08 25.18
C HIS A 127 -42.83 -20.75 24.72
N GLN A 128 -41.68 -20.38 25.29
CA GLN A 128 -40.93 -19.19 24.86
C GLN A 128 -40.52 -19.27 23.38
N VAL A 129 -40.04 -20.43 22.92
CA VAL A 129 -39.68 -20.63 21.50
C VAL A 129 -40.90 -20.48 20.59
N LEU A 130 -42.05 -21.03 20.97
CA LEU A 130 -43.29 -20.88 20.22
C LEU A 130 -43.78 -19.42 20.16
N GLN A 131 -43.60 -18.65 21.24
CA GLN A 131 -43.92 -17.22 21.23
C GLN A 131 -43.05 -16.46 20.22
N LYS A 132 -41.73 -16.70 20.23
CA LYS A 132 -40.81 -16.07 19.26
C LYS A 132 -41.15 -16.38 17.80
N LEU A 133 -41.74 -17.55 17.53
CA LEU A 133 -42.15 -17.95 16.17
C LEU A 133 -43.46 -17.29 15.72
N ARG A 134 -44.24 -16.74 16.66
CA ARG A 134 -45.52 -16.10 16.39
C ARG A 134 -45.37 -14.60 16.09
N ASP A 135 -44.34 -13.98 16.64
CA ASP A 135 -43.98 -12.56 16.45
C ASP A 135 -43.21 -12.34 15.13
#